data_AF-A0A2E9T602-F1
#
_entry.id   AF-A0A2E9T602-F1
#
_cell.length_a   1.000
_cell.length_b   1.000
_cell.length_c   1.000
_cell.angle_alpha   90.00
_cell.angle_beta   90.00
_cell.angle_gamma   90.00
#
_symmetry.space_group_name_H-M   'P 1'
#
loop_
_entity.id
_entity.type
_entity.pdbx_description
1 polymer ?
#
loop_
_entity_poly.entity_id
_entity_poly.type
_entity_poly.pdbx_seq_one_letter_code
_entity_poly.pdbx_strand_id
1 'polypeptide(L)'
;MKGYNLFFLKIFLFLILYSCKDNDDESTQDDPFAIRDASEQALVDDTILKTYLETHFYNYDDFNLKPNDYSISIKIDSLEGSNSDKNPLIDYVSEMEISVKQDGIDIPQKLYYLKVREGEGLNPKNVDSTFVSYKGSLINGFVFDQRDVPIWFDLAKVVKGFRMGMTNLKSGTYEINPNGTYNFSNYGQGLFFIPSALGYFNNSIGGIPEYSPLIFAVNFYTLSTADHDYDGLDSYLEDIDLDGDPLNDDSDQDAAPNLYDPDDDNDGVFTIDELDKDGDGVIDDTDGDGVPDYLDPNISN
;
A
#
# COMPACT_ATOMS: atom_id res chain seq x y z
N MET A 1 55.99 71.61 -30.01
CA MET A 1 56.84 71.81 -28.81
C MET A 1 55.95 71.95 -27.58
N LYS A 2 55.96 70.95 -26.72
CA LYS A 2 55.89 71.01 -25.25
C LYS A 2 55.74 69.57 -24.77
N GLY A 3 56.76 69.07 -24.09
CA GLY A 3 56.82 67.71 -23.61
C GLY A 3 56.46 67.58 -22.14
N TYR A 4 56.73 66.36 -21.69
CA TYR A 4 57.06 65.91 -20.34
C TYR A 4 56.00 65.16 -19.50
N ASN A 5 56.48 63.97 -19.13
CA ASN A 5 56.44 63.30 -17.83
C ASN A 5 55.30 62.33 -17.50
N LEU A 6 55.70 61.05 -17.48
CA LEU A 6 55.18 60.01 -16.60
C LEU A 6 55.54 60.32 -15.14
N PHE A 7 54.58 60.16 -14.23
CA PHE A 7 54.83 59.77 -12.84
C PHE A 7 53.67 58.93 -12.28
N PHE A 8 54.04 57.90 -11.52
CA PHE A 8 53.23 56.86 -10.88
C PHE A 8 52.21 57.39 -9.86
N LEU A 9 51.03 56.75 -9.77
CA LEU A 9 50.32 56.55 -8.50
C LEU A 9 49.33 55.37 -8.56
N LYS A 10 49.45 54.45 -7.59
CA LYS A 10 48.59 53.29 -7.34
C LYS A 10 47.17 53.72 -6.95
N ILE A 11 46.15 52.95 -7.34
CA ILE A 11 44.95 52.69 -6.51
C ILE A 11 44.30 51.36 -6.95
N PHE A 12 44.02 50.58 -5.92
CA PHE A 12 43.39 49.27 -5.86
C PHE A 12 41.92 49.40 -6.28
N LEU A 13 41.45 48.62 -7.26
CA LEU A 13 40.03 48.52 -7.58
C LEU A 13 39.58 47.06 -7.48
N PHE A 14 38.56 46.90 -6.64
CA PHE A 14 37.87 45.69 -6.21
C PHE A 14 37.43 44.82 -7.40
N LEU A 15 37.85 43.55 -7.42
CA LEU A 15 37.28 42.52 -8.29
C LEU A 15 35.87 42.19 -7.80
N ILE A 16 34.87 42.70 -8.51
CA ILE A 16 33.51 42.17 -8.44
C ILE A 16 33.45 41.11 -9.54
N LEU A 17 33.58 39.84 -9.16
CA LEU A 17 33.26 38.72 -10.04
C LEU A 17 31.74 38.65 -10.13
N TYR A 18 31.17 39.35 -11.11
CA TYR A 18 29.83 39.08 -11.60
C TYR A 18 29.93 37.83 -12.48
N SER A 19 29.66 36.67 -11.90
CA SER A 19 29.46 35.44 -12.65
C SER A 19 28.08 35.49 -13.29
N CYS A 20 27.99 36.02 -14.50
CA CYS A 20 26.97 35.54 -15.43
C CYS A 20 27.37 34.10 -15.76
N LYS A 21 26.59 33.14 -15.26
CA LYS A 21 26.57 31.80 -15.82
C LYS A 21 25.21 31.64 -16.49
N ASP A 22 25.29 31.09 -17.69
CA ASP A 22 24.33 31.21 -18.76
C ASP A 22 22.90 30.87 -18.34
N ASN A 23 21.97 31.65 -18.91
CA ASN A 23 20.57 31.29 -18.96
C ASN A 23 20.47 30.07 -19.89
N ASP A 24 20.64 28.89 -19.32
CA ASP A 24 20.12 27.69 -19.92
C ASP A 24 18.60 27.78 -19.73
N ASP A 25 17.94 28.22 -20.80
CA ASP A 25 16.58 27.82 -21.10
C ASP A 25 16.58 26.28 -21.09
N GLU A 26 16.42 25.67 -19.92
CA GLU A 26 15.88 24.33 -19.81
C GLU A 26 14.45 24.43 -20.34
N SER A 27 14.32 24.30 -21.66
CA SER A 27 13.18 23.61 -22.20
C SER A 27 13.11 22.28 -21.46
N THR A 28 12.23 22.20 -20.46
CA THR A 28 11.67 20.93 -20.01
C THR A 28 11.08 20.31 -21.26
N GLN A 29 11.90 19.50 -21.93
CA GLN A 29 11.42 18.57 -22.91
C GLN A 29 10.68 17.54 -22.06
N ASP A 30 9.39 17.82 -21.80
CA ASP A 30 8.45 16.86 -21.22
C ASP A 30 8.53 15.64 -22.12
N ASP A 31 9.37 14.67 -21.74
CA ASP A 31 9.36 13.37 -22.35
C ASP A 31 8.03 12.74 -21.94
N PRO A 32 7.07 12.59 -22.88
CA PRO A 32 5.76 12.04 -22.54
C PRO A 32 5.84 10.58 -22.07
N PHE A 33 7.02 9.95 -22.15
CA PHE A 33 7.30 8.61 -21.66
C PHE A 33 8.02 8.57 -20.30
N ALA A 34 8.44 9.71 -19.74
CA ALA A 34 9.06 9.72 -18.43
C ALA A 34 8.03 9.37 -17.35
N ILE A 35 8.38 8.41 -16.49
CA ILE A 35 7.59 8.07 -15.31
C ILE A 35 7.62 9.27 -14.37
N ARG A 36 6.46 9.69 -13.86
CA ARG A 36 6.36 10.82 -12.94
C ARG A 36 7.11 10.52 -11.64
N ASP A 37 7.64 11.57 -11.03
CA ASP A 37 8.13 11.51 -9.66
C ASP A 37 6.96 11.18 -8.72
N ALA A 38 7.11 10.13 -7.91
CA ALA A 38 6.04 9.65 -7.03
C ALA A 38 5.80 10.60 -5.84
N SER A 39 6.76 11.46 -5.48
CA SER A 39 6.56 12.49 -4.46
C SER A 39 5.69 13.62 -5.01
N GLU A 40 5.93 14.04 -6.26
CA GLU A 40 5.07 15.02 -6.94
C GLU A 40 3.66 14.45 -7.17
N GLN A 41 3.57 13.21 -7.65
CA GLN A 41 2.29 12.55 -7.88
C GLN A 41 1.53 12.31 -6.56
N ALA A 42 2.20 12.04 -5.44
CA ALA A 42 1.56 11.90 -4.13
C ALA A 42 0.77 13.16 -3.75
N LEU A 43 1.31 14.36 -4.00
CA LEU A 43 0.64 15.63 -3.73
C LEU A 43 -0.58 15.85 -4.63
N VAL A 44 -0.49 15.43 -5.89
CA VAL A 44 -1.61 15.48 -6.85
C VAL A 44 -2.73 14.54 -6.41
N ASP A 45 -2.39 13.29 -6.09
CA ASP A 45 -3.36 12.28 -5.64
C ASP A 45 -4.01 12.67 -4.32
N ASP A 46 -3.24 13.17 -3.35
CA ASP A 46 -3.76 13.67 -2.07
C ASP A 46 -4.79 14.79 -2.27
N THR A 47 -4.51 15.74 -3.17
CA THR A 47 -5.44 16.82 -3.51
C THR A 47 -6.72 16.29 -4.15
N ILE A 48 -6.61 15.34 -5.07
CA ILE A 48 -7.75 14.71 -5.74
C ILE A 48 -8.61 13.96 -4.73
N LEU A 49 -7.99 13.13 -3.88
CA LEU A 49 -8.70 12.33 -2.88
C LEU A 49 -9.37 13.21 -1.84
N LYS A 50 -8.69 14.21 -1.29
CA LYS A 50 -9.30 15.17 -0.34
C LYS A 50 -10.49 15.89 -0.96
N THR A 51 -10.35 16.37 -2.20
CA THR A 51 -11.46 17.03 -2.90
C THR A 51 -12.65 16.09 -3.04
N TYR A 52 -12.41 14.83 -3.41
CA TYR A 52 -13.47 13.82 -3.48
C TYR A 52 -14.13 13.61 -2.11
N LEU A 53 -13.34 13.44 -1.05
CA LEU A 53 -13.80 13.22 0.32
C LEU A 53 -14.57 14.42 0.90
N GLU A 54 -14.21 15.65 0.53
CA GLU A 54 -14.88 16.89 0.94
C GLU A 54 -16.21 17.13 0.19
N THR A 55 -16.39 16.52 -0.99
CA THR A 55 -17.53 16.75 -1.87
C THR A 55 -18.50 15.58 -1.95
N HIS A 56 -18.22 14.47 -1.27
CA HIS A 56 -19.04 13.27 -1.27
C HIS A 56 -19.35 12.81 0.15
N PHE A 57 -20.46 12.08 0.30
CA PHE A 57 -20.85 11.40 1.53
C PHE A 57 -21.18 9.94 1.24
N TYR A 58 -21.21 9.10 2.27
CA TYR A 58 -21.75 7.74 2.17
C TYR A 58 -23.12 7.65 2.84
N ASN A 59 -23.87 6.58 2.57
CA ASN A 59 -25.19 6.33 3.14
C ASN A 59 -25.19 5.98 4.65
N TYR A 60 -24.49 6.75 5.48
CA TYR A 60 -24.34 6.53 6.94
C TYR A 60 -25.65 6.43 7.69
N ASP A 61 -26.70 7.13 7.25
CA ASP A 61 -28.03 7.04 7.87
C ASP A 61 -28.62 5.62 7.77
N ASP A 62 -28.40 4.92 6.65
CA ASP A 62 -28.86 3.54 6.48
C ASP A 62 -28.20 2.62 7.51
N PHE A 63 -26.89 2.78 7.71
CA PHE A 63 -26.10 2.02 8.68
C PHE A 63 -26.51 2.35 10.12
N ASN A 64 -26.76 3.62 10.44
CA ASN A 64 -27.21 4.05 11.76
C ASN A 64 -28.63 3.57 12.09
N LEU A 65 -29.53 3.56 11.11
CA LEU A 65 -30.91 3.09 11.29
C LEU A 65 -30.99 1.57 11.42
N LYS A 66 -30.07 0.84 10.78
CA LYS A 66 -30.05 -0.63 10.75
C LYS A 66 -28.64 -1.17 11.04
N PRO A 67 -28.15 -1.04 12.28
CA PRO A 67 -26.77 -1.39 12.64
C PRO A 67 -26.45 -2.88 12.44
N ASN A 68 -27.46 -3.76 12.49
CA ASN A 68 -27.30 -5.21 12.37
C ASN A 68 -27.70 -5.77 10.98
N ASP A 69 -28.07 -4.90 10.03
CA ASP A 69 -28.40 -5.34 8.67
C ASP A 69 -27.15 -5.32 7.80
N TYR A 70 -26.49 -6.48 7.67
CA TYR A 70 -25.28 -6.65 6.86
C TYR A 70 -25.55 -6.73 5.35
N SER A 71 -26.82 -6.75 4.90
CA SER A 71 -27.12 -6.68 3.47
C SER A 71 -26.97 -5.28 2.87
N ILE A 72 -26.77 -4.25 3.71
CA ILE A 72 -26.61 -2.86 3.28
C ILE A 72 -25.27 -2.73 2.56
N SER A 73 -25.34 -2.35 1.28
CA SER A 73 -24.19 -1.99 0.46
C SER A 73 -23.81 -0.52 0.72
N ILE A 74 -22.51 -0.26 0.79
CA ILE A 74 -21.98 1.10 0.89
C ILE A 74 -22.24 1.81 -0.44
N LYS A 75 -22.84 2.99 -0.37
CA LYS A 75 -23.10 3.87 -1.52
C LYS A 75 -22.51 5.23 -1.23
N ILE A 76 -21.81 5.77 -2.22
CA ILE A 76 -21.25 7.12 -2.19
C ILE A 76 -22.05 7.98 -3.16
N ASP A 77 -22.35 9.21 -2.75
CA ASP A 77 -23.04 10.21 -3.57
C ASP A 77 -22.44 11.59 -3.29
N SER A 78 -22.68 12.53 -4.20
CA SER A 78 -22.20 13.91 -4.14
C SER A 78 -23.00 14.76 -3.14
N LEU A 79 -22.33 15.75 -2.54
CA LEU A 79 -22.93 16.76 -1.65
C LEU A 79 -23.60 17.88 -2.46
N GLU A 80 -24.55 17.50 -3.31
CA GLU A 80 -25.29 18.43 -4.16
C GLU A 80 -26.81 18.32 -3.96
N GLY A 81 -27.54 19.38 -4.33
CA GLY A 81 -29.00 19.38 -4.31
C GLY A 81 -29.58 19.07 -2.93
N SER A 82 -30.35 17.97 -2.82
CA SER A 82 -30.94 17.54 -1.54
C SER A 82 -29.94 16.97 -0.54
N ASN A 83 -28.70 16.70 -0.98
CA ASN A 83 -27.65 16.13 -0.16
C ASN A 83 -26.68 17.18 0.39
N SER A 84 -26.87 18.48 0.11
CA SER A 84 -25.94 19.56 0.48
C SER A 84 -25.68 19.68 1.98
N ASP A 85 -26.63 19.22 2.81
CA ASP A 85 -26.56 19.31 4.26
C ASP A 85 -26.03 18.03 4.93
N LYS A 86 -25.58 17.05 4.12
CA LYS A 86 -24.94 15.82 4.62
C LYS A 86 -23.51 16.10 5.04
N ASN A 87 -22.99 15.27 5.95
CA ASN A 87 -21.61 15.36 6.38
C ASN A 87 -20.68 14.74 5.32
N PRO A 88 -19.57 15.40 4.96
CA PRO A 88 -18.61 14.89 4.00
C PRO A 88 -17.88 13.65 4.51
N LEU A 89 -17.40 12.82 3.59
CA LEU A 89 -16.57 11.64 3.88
C LEU A 89 -15.28 12.00 4.63
N ILE A 90 -14.73 13.20 4.39
CA ILE A 90 -13.51 13.67 5.05
C ILE A 90 -13.64 13.70 6.58
N ASP A 91 -14.86 13.85 7.11
CA ASP A 91 -15.13 13.86 8.56
C ASP A 91 -15.08 12.46 9.19
N TYR A 92 -15.06 11.40 8.37
CA TYR A 92 -15.16 10.01 8.83
C TYR A 92 -13.92 9.17 8.54
N VAL A 93 -13.14 9.52 7.52
CA VAL A 93 -11.97 8.74 7.12
C VAL A 93 -10.81 8.88 8.12
N SER A 94 -10.02 7.84 8.24
CA SER A 94 -8.70 7.84 8.85
C SER A 94 -7.63 7.79 7.76
N GLU A 95 -6.41 8.21 8.11
CA GLU A 95 -5.25 8.21 7.21
C GLU A 95 -4.27 7.11 7.63
N MET A 96 -3.58 6.52 6.65
CA MET A 96 -2.43 5.63 6.82
C MET A 96 -1.35 6.06 5.83
N GLU A 97 -0.11 6.14 6.30
CA GLU A 97 1.05 6.42 5.46
C GLU A 97 1.75 5.12 5.10
N ILE A 98 2.01 4.90 3.81
CA ILE A 98 2.65 3.70 3.27
C ILE A 98 3.70 4.16 2.27
N SER A 99 4.92 3.65 2.40
CA SER A 99 6.00 4.00 1.48
C SER A 99 5.96 3.16 0.20
N VAL A 100 6.31 3.81 -0.91
CA VAL A 100 6.68 3.16 -2.18
C VAL A 100 8.13 3.49 -2.49
N LYS A 101 8.85 2.55 -3.07
CA LYS A 101 10.26 2.75 -3.43
C LYS A 101 10.36 3.26 -4.87
N GLN A 102 11.02 4.39 -5.08
CA GLN A 102 11.40 4.88 -6.41
C GLN A 102 12.85 5.32 -6.36
N ASP A 103 13.68 4.83 -7.30
CA ASP A 103 15.11 5.11 -7.36
C ASP A 103 15.86 4.86 -6.04
N GLY A 104 15.43 3.83 -5.29
CA GLY A 104 16.01 3.46 -3.99
C GLY A 104 15.61 4.37 -2.82
N ILE A 105 14.66 5.29 -3.02
CA ILE A 105 14.15 6.21 -2.00
C ILE A 105 12.72 5.80 -1.63
N ASP A 106 12.45 5.74 -0.32
CA ASP A 106 11.10 5.53 0.20
C ASP A 106 10.30 6.84 0.15
N ILE A 107 9.20 6.80 -0.59
CA ILE A 107 8.32 7.95 -0.81
C ILE A 107 6.99 7.68 -0.12
N PRO A 108 6.63 8.47 0.90
CA PRO A 108 5.38 8.27 1.65
C PRO A 108 4.16 8.58 0.77
N GLN A 109 3.20 7.66 0.78
CA GLN A 109 1.91 7.77 0.11
C GLN A 109 0.80 7.72 1.15
N LYS A 110 -0.22 8.57 0.98
CA LYS A 110 -1.31 8.69 1.95
C LYS A 110 -2.55 7.95 1.48
N LEU A 111 -2.88 6.85 2.16
CA LEU A 111 -4.11 6.09 1.97
C LEU A 111 -5.18 6.58 2.94
N TYR A 112 -6.40 6.78 2.45
CA TYR A 112 -7.55 7.09 3.30
C TYR A 112 -8.45 5.86 3.42
N TYR A 113 -8.98 5.60 4.61
CA TYR A 113 -9.91 4.49 4.80
C TYR A 113 -11.04 4.84 5.77
N LEU A 114 -12.17 4.16 5.62
CA LEU A 114 -13.31 4.25 6.52
C LEU A 114 -13.77 2.84 6.90
N LYS A 115 -13.77 2.56 8.21
CA LYS A 115 -14.40 1.37 8.79
C LYS A 115 -15.89 1.66 9.01
N VAL A 116 -16.71 1.43 7.98
CA VAL A 116 -18.18 1.59 8.12
C VAL A 116 -18.72 0.60 9.14
N ARG A 117 -18.20 -0.63 9.12
CA ARG A 117 -18.28 -1.61 10.21
C ARG A 117 -16.91 -2.24 10.37
N GLU A 118 -16.42 -2.29 11.60
CA GLU A 118 -15.10 -2.85 11.87
C GLU A 118 -15.04 -4.37 11.63
N GLY A 119 -16.11 -5.09 11.99
CA GLY A 119 -16.11 -6.56 12.07
C GLY A 119 -15.73 -7.07 13.46
N GLU A 120 -16.04 -8.32 13.76
CA GLU A 120 -15.85 -8.93 15.10
C GLU A 120 -14.81 -10.06 15.14
N GLY A 121 -14.28 -10.47 13.98
CA GLY A 121 -13.29 -11.52 13.85
C GLY A 121 -11.84 -11.03 13.91
N LEU A 122 -10.98 -11.65 13.11
CA LEU A 122 -9.55 -11.35 13.09
C LEU A 122 -9.22 -10.26 12.08
N ASN A 123 -8.10 -9.60 12.32
CA ASN A 123 -7.49 -8.68 11.38
C ASN A 123 -6.51 -9.46 10.49
N PRO A 124 -6.53 -9.28 9.15
CA PRO A 124 -5.60 -9.96 8.28
C PRO A 124 -4.25 -9.28 8.34
N LYS A 125 -3.19 -10.07 8.15
CA LYS A 125 -1.88 -9.59 7.76
C LYS A 125 -1.92 -9.14 6.30
N ASN A 126 -0.96 -8.32 5.89
CA ASN A 126 -0.89 -7.72 4.56
C ASN A 126 -0.59 -8.74 3.44
N VAL A 127 -0.28 -10.00 3.75
CA VAL A 127 -0.09 -11.09 2.78
C VAL A 127 -1.03 -12.28 3.01
N ASP A 128 -1.98 -12.18 3.93
CA ASP A 128 -2.97 -13.25 4.16
C ASP A 128 -3.88 -13.46 2.95
N SER A 129 -4.57 -14.60 2.92
CA SER A 129 -5.72 -14.79 2.06
C SER A 129 -6.98 -14.22 2.71
N THR A 130 -7.75 -13.40 2.00
CA THR A 130 -9.00 -12.79 2.47
C THR A 130 -10.18 -13.17 1.59
N PHE A 131 -11.32 -13.50 2.22
CA PHE A 131 -12.56 -13.82 1.52
C PHE A 131 -13.47 -12.59 1.51
N VAL A 132 -13.64 -12.00 0.34
CA VAL A 132 -14.24 -10.66 0.19
C VAL A 132 -15.24 -10.58 -0.97
N SER A 133 -16.20 -9.69 -0.83
CA SER A 133 -16.95 -9.12 -1.96
C SER A 133 -16.56 -7.65 -2.05
N TYR A 134 -16.45 -7.11 -3.26
CA TYR A 134 -15.91 -5.77 -3.43
C TYR A 134 -16.48 -5.07 -4.66
N LYS A 135 -16.28 -3.75 -4.68
CA LYS A 135 -16.49 -2.90 -5.84
C LYS A 135 -15.33 -1.92 -5.94
N GLY A 136 -14.60 -1.97 -7.04
CA GLY A 136 -13.53 -1.04 -7.41
C GLY A 136 -14.02 0.00 -8.41
N SER A 137 -13.79 1.28 -8.12
CA SER A 137 -14.16 2.39 -8.99
C SER A 137 -13.12 3.51 -8.98
N LEU A 138 -13.14 4.32 -10.04
CA LEU A 138 -12.38 5.57 -10.11
C LEU A 138 -13.19 6.72 -9.48
N ILE A 139 -12.51 7.83 -9.19
CA ILE A 139 -13.10 9.07 -8.66
C ILE A 139 -14.24 9.65 -9.52
N ASN A 140 -14.30 9.30 -10.82
CA ASN A 140 -15.36 9.74 -11.73
C ASN A 140 -16.59 8.80 -11.71
N GLY A 141 -16.61 7.81 -10.82
CA GLY A 141 -17.68 6.82 -10.69
C GLY A 141 -17.60 5.64 -11.67
N PHE A 142 -16.60 5.59 -12.56
CA PHE A 142 -16.38 4.44 -13.43
C PHE A 142 -16.00 3.21 -12.59
N VAL A 143 -16.83 2.17 -12.66
CA VAL A 143 -16.59 0.89 -11.98
C VAL A 143 -15.76 0.01 -12.91
N PHE A 144 -14.50 -0.23 -12.54
CA PHE A 144 -13.59 -1.05 -13.35
C PHE A 144 -13.72 -2.55 -13.02
N ASP A 145 -14.11 -2.89 -11.79
CA ASP A 145 -14.31 -4.28 -11.36
C ASP A 145 -15.26 -4.36 -10.16
N GLN A 146 -16.02 -5.44 -10.06
CA GLN A 146 -16.87 -5.72 -8.89
C GLN A 146 -17.26 -7.20 -8.79
N ARG A 147 -17.53 -7.63 -7.56
CA ARG A 147 -17.96 -8.98 -7.26
C ARG A 147 -18.92 -8.99 -6.08
N ASP A 148 -20.17 -9.40 -6.32
CA ASP A 148 -21.18 -9.57 -5.27
C ASP A 148 -21.07 -10.92 -4.54
N VAL A 149 -20.72 -11.99 -5.26
CA VAL A 149 -20.49 -13.32 -4.68
C VAL A 149 -19.04 -13.41 -4.21
N PRO A 150 -18.77 -13.57 -2.90
CA PRO A 150 -17.42 -13.40 -2.38
C PRO A 150 -16.39 -14.35 -3.01
N ILE A 151 -15.15 -13.88 -3.11
CA ILE A 151 -13.99 -14.58 -3.69
C ILE A 151 -12.79 -14.47 -2.74
N TRP A 152 -11.87 -15.42 -2.83
CA TRP A 152 -10.58 -15.34 -2.16
C TRP A 152 -9.64 -14.41 -2.93
N PHE A 153 -9.09 -13.44 -2.22
CA PHE A 153 -7.94 -12.66 -2.62
C PHE A 153 -6.74 -13.05 -1.77
N ASP A 154 -5.72 -13.53 -2.44
CA ASP A 154 -4.37 -13.54 -1.92
C ASP A 154 -3.88 -12.08 -1.87
N LEU A 155 -3.66 -11.54 -0.67
CA LEU A 155 -3.28 -10.15 -0.50
C LEU A 155 -1.87 -9.85 -1.03
N ALA A 156 -1.00 -10.85 -1.14
CA ALA A 156 0.31 -10.68 -1.77
C ALA A 156 0.21 -10.41 -3.30
N LYS A 157 -0.94 -10.74 -3.92
CA LYS A 157 -1.17 -10.63 -5.37
C LYS A 157 -2.07 -9.48 -5.80
N VAL A 158 -2.43 -8.58 -4.88
CA VAL A 158 -3.23 -7.39 -5.18
C VAL A 158 -2.40 -6.11 -4.98
N VAL A 159 -2.90 -4.98 -5.49
CA VAL A 159 -2.20 -3.69 -5.35
C VAL A 159 -1.92 -3.34 -3.88
N LYS A 160 -0.76 -2.76 -3.58
CA LYS A 160 -0.27 -2.48 -2.22
C LYS A 160 -1.31 -1.74 -1.36
N GLY A 161 -2.00 -0.76 -1.93
CA GLY A 161 -3.05 -0.03 -1.22
C GLY A 161 -4.26 -0.88 -0.82
N PHE A 162 -4.63 -1.90 -1.61
CA PHE A 162 -5.74 -2.78 -1.23
C PHE A 162 -5.33 -3.67 -0.06
N ARG A 163 -4.17 -4.34 -0.13
CA ARG A 163 -3.69 -5.20 0.97
C ARG A 163 -3.48 -4.43 2.27
N MET A 164 -2.91 -3.23 2.20
CA MET A 164 -2.75 -2.37 3.38
C MET A 164 -4.08 -1.79 3.87
N GLY A 165 -5.04 -1.52 2.98
CA GLY A 165 -6.40 -1.13 3.38
C GLY A 165 -7.09 -2.23 4.20
N MET A 166 -6.95 -3.49 3.78
CA MET A 166 -7.56 -4.64 4.44
C MET A 166 -7.08 -4.86 5.88
N THR A 167 -5.83 -4.53 6.21
CA THR A 167 -5.31 -4.60 7.59
C THR A 167 -5.98 -3.60 8.55
N ASN A 168 -6.93 -2.77 8.08
CA ASN A 168 -7.73 -1.90 8.92
C ASN A 168 -9.15 -2.44 9.18
N LEU A 169 -9.52 -3.60 8.64
CA LEU A 169 -10.81 -4.25 8.89
C LEU A 169 -10.63 -5.57 9.65
N LYS A 170 -11.70 -6.02 10.29
CA LYS A 170 -11.79 -7.37 10.89
C LYS A 170 -12.80 -8.21 10.13
N SER A 171 -12.54 -9.50 10.12
CA SER A 171 -13.41 -10.46 9.47
C SER A 171 -14.74 -10.59 10.21
N GLY A 172 -15.65 -11.35 9.63
CA GLY A 172 -16.87 -11.79 10.30
C GLY A 172 -16.72 -13.13 10.99
N THR A 173 -17.88 -13.67 11.33
CA THR A 173 -18.11 -15.06 11.74
C THR A 173 -18.96 -15.76 10.69
N TYR A 174 -18.97 -17.09 10.71
CA TYR A 174 -19.81 -17.86 9.82
C TYR A 174 -20.35 -19.14 10.46
N GLU A 175 -21.50 -19.58 9.94
CA GLU A 175 -22.08 -20.89 10.23
C GLU A 175 -22.15 -21.72 8.95
N ILE A 176 -21.84 -23.01 9.05
CA ILE A 176 -21.94 -23.95 7.93
C ILE A 176 -23.32 -24.58 7.97
N ASN A 177 -24.08 -24.39 6.89
CA ASN A 177 -25.40 -24.99 6.71
C ASN A 177 -25.29 -26.49 6.37
N PRO A 178 -26.34 -27.31 6.60
CA PRO A 178 -26.32 -28.75 6.29
C PRO A 178 -26.05 -29.10 4.82
N ASN A 179 -26.28 -28.17 3.90
CA ASN A 179 -26.02 -28.31 2.46
C ASN A 179 -24.59 -27.87 2.06
N GLY A 180 -23.74 -27.50 3.02
CA GLY A 180 -22.36 -27.03 2.79
C GLY A 180 -22.24 -25.54 2.43
N THR A 181 -23.32 -24.76 2.42
CA THR A 181 -23.23 -23.31 2.21
C THR A 181 -22.91 -22.56 3.50
N TYR A 182 -22.39 -21.34 3.40
CA TYR A 182 -22.00 -20.52 4.54
C TYR A 182 -22.99 -19.38 4.76
N ASN A 183 -23.35 -19.12 6.02
CA ASN A 183 -24.02 -17.88 6.42
C ASN A 183 -23.02 -17.01 7.16
N PHE A 184 -22.67 -15.86 6.58
CA PHE A 184 -21.75 -14.91 7.21
C PHE A 184 -22.50 -13.85 8.02
N SER A 185 -21.93 -13.50 9.17
CA SER A 185 -22.44 -12.46 10.07
C SER A 185 -21.28 -11.62 10.60
N ASN A 186 -21.57 -10.43 11.12
CA ASN A 186 -20.63 -9.60 11.85
C ASN A 186 -19.33 -9.25 11.10
N TYR A 187 -19.39 -9.23 9.77
CA TYR A 187 -18.24 -8.97 8.91
C TYR A 187 -17.93 -7.48 8.77
N GLY A 188 -16.65 -7.16 8.58
CA GLY A 188 -16.21 -5.80 8.31
C GLY A 188 -16.78 -5.28 6.99
N GLN A 189 -17.13 -4.00 6.97
CA GLN A 189 -17.51 -3.27 5.76
C GLN A 189 -16.72 -1.97 5.73
N GLY A 190 -16.01 -1.69 4.64
CA GLY A 190 -15.13 -0.53 4.58
C GLY A 190 -14.98 0.10 3.21
N LEU A 191 -14.43 1.31 3.22
CA LEU A 191 -13.98 2.04 2.05
C LEU A 191 -12.48 2.27 2.11
N PHE A 192 -11.78 2.10 0.99
CA PHE A 192 -10.38 2.44 0.81
C PHE A 192 -10.25 3.42 -0.35
N PHE A 193 -9.54 4.52 -0.14
CA PHE A 193 -9.21 5.51 -1.16
C PHE A 193 -7.69 5.53 -1.30
N ILE A 194 -7.24 5.03 -2.44
CA ILE A 194 -5.87 4.59 -2.67
C ILE A 194 -5.23 5.55 -3.68
N PRO A 195 -4.12 6.24 -3.34
CA PRO A 195 -3.36 7.04 -4.29
C PRO A 195 -2.78 6.14 -5.38
N SER A 196 -2.53 6.70 -6.56
CA SER A 196 -2.18 5.92 -7.74
C SER A 196 -0.90 5.11 -7.57
N ALA A 197 0.09 5.62 -6.81
CA ALA A 197 1.35 4.92 -6.52
C ALA A 197 1.16 3.65 -5.65
N LEU A 198 0.12 3.59 -4.83
CA LEU A 198 -0.29 2.37 -4.12
C LEU A 198 -1.25 1.48 -4.94
N GLY A 199 -1.59 1.92 -6.15
CA GLY A 199 -2.41 1.23 -7.14
C GLY A 199 -1.58 0.75 -8.32
N TYR A 200 -1.88 1.29 -9.51
CA TYR A 200 -1.23 0.91 -10.77
C TYR A 200 -0.23 1.96 -11.30
N PHE A 201 -0.13 3.11 -10.64
CA PHE A 201 0.77 4.22 -10.98
C PHE A 201 0.79 4.54 -12.48
N ASN A 202 1.92 4.37 -13.16
CA ASN A 202 2.10 4.65 -14.59
C ASN A 202 1.57 3.55 -15.53
N ASN A 203 0.86 2.54 -15.01
CA ASN A 203 0.32 1.46 -15.82
C ASN A 203 -1.18 1.65 -16.05
N SER A 204 -1.59 1.64 -17.32
CA SER A 204 -3.00 1.58 -17.71
C SER A 204 -3.45 0.13 -17.81
N ILE A 205 -4.50 -0.24 -17.06
CA ILE A 205 -5.00 -1.62 -17.01
C ILE A 205 -6.51 -1.67 -16.81
N GLY A 206 -7.22 -2.54 -17.53
CA GLY A 206 -8.64 -2.81 -17.25
C GLY A 206 -9.56 -1.57 -17.33
N GLY A 207 -9.18 -0.55 -18.11
CA GLY A 207 -9.93 0.72 -18.17
C GLY A 207 -9.59 1.71 -17.05
N ILE A 208 -8.58 1.42 -16.23
CA ILE A 208 -7.96 2.34 -15.27
C ILE A 208 -6.86 3.11 -16.01
N PRO A 209 -7.00 4.43 -16.22
CA PRO A 209 -5.92 5.25 -16.77
C PRO A 209 -4.72 5.31 -15.83
N GLU A 210 -3.56 5.63 -16.39
CA GLU A 210 -2.36 5.93 -15.60
C GLU A 210 -2.63 7.05 -14.58
N TYR A 211 -1.95 6.97 -13.44
CA TYR A 211 -1.99 7.93 -12.35
C TYR A 211 -3.40 8.17 -11.79
N SER A 212 -4.23 7.13 -11.80
CA SER A 212 -5.60 7.19 -11.28
C SER A 212 -5.66 6.72 -9.82
N PRO A 213 -6.16 7.54 -8.89
CA PRO A 213 -6.58 7.07 -7.58
C PRO A 213 -7.73 6.08 -7.68
N LEU A 214 -7.74 5.09 -6.79
CA LEU A 214 -8.73 4.01 -6.75
C LEU A 214 -9.63 4.14 -5.52
N ILE A 215 -10.88 3.73 -5.65
CA ILE A 215 -11.83 3.62 -4.54
C ILE A 215 -12.34 2.19 -4.49
N PHE A 216 -12.18 1.53 -3.34
CA PHE A 216 -12.74 0.22 -3.08
C PHE A 216 -13.78 0.28 -1.98
N ALA A 217 -14.95 -0.32 -2.22
CA ALA A 217 -15.89 -0.71 -1.18
C ALA A 217 -15.79 -2.22 -0.97
N VAL A 218 -15.61 -2.66 0.27
CA VAL A 218 -15.30 -4.06 0.60
C VAL A 218 -16.22 -4.56 1.72
N ASN A 219 -16.70 -5.80 1.58
CA ASN A 219 -17.20 -6.61 2.69
C ASN A 219 -16.19 -7.73 2.96
N PHE A 220 -15.76 -7.89 4.21
CA PHE A 220 -14.67 -8.77 4.61
C PHE A 220 -15.16 -9.93 5.50
N TYR A 221 -15.39 -11.08 4.88
CA TYR A 221 -16.13 -12.18 5.48
C TYR A 221 -15.29 -13.07 6.39
N THR A 222 -14.14 -13.53 5.91
CA THR A 222 -13.21 -14.40 6.65
C THR A 222 -11.82 -14.32 6.01
N LEU A 223 -10.82 -14.95 6.63
CA LEU A 223 -9.44 -14.98 6.17
C LEU A 223 -8.83 -16.37 6.41
N SER A 224 -7.67 -16.58 5.81
CA SER A 224 -6.73 -17.65 6.14
C SER A 224 -5.34 -17.02 6.21
N THR A 225 -4.61 -17.30 7.29
CA THR A 225 -3.17 -17.00 7.32
C THR A 225 -2.50 -17.74 6.19
N ALA A 226 -1.58 -17.06 5.50
CA ALA A 226 -0.85 -17.62 4.38
C ALA A 226 0.54 -18.10 4.82
N ASP A 227 0.91 -19.25 4.27
CA ASP A 227 2.24 -19.85 4.20
C ASP A 227 2.31 -20.27 2.71
N HIS A 228 3.05 -19.49 1.93
CA HIS A 228 2.90 -19.44 0.46
C HIS A 228 3.73 -20.48 -0.27
N ASP A 229 4.85 -20.87 0.33
CA ASP A 229 5.85 -21.79 -0.17
C ASP A 229 5.84 -23.13 0.63
N TYR A 230 5.11 -23.17 1.76
CA TYR A 230 4.82 -24.34 2.59
C TYR A 230 6.01 -24.84 3.41
N ASP A 231 6.85 -23.91 3.86
CA ASP A 231 8.00 -24.18 4.71
C ASP A 231 7.66 -24.16 6.22
N GLY A 232 6.41 -23.86 6.58
CA GLY A 232 5.96 -23.85 7.96
C GLY A 232 6.14 -22.53 8.71
N LEU A 233 6.70 -21.50 8.06
CA LEU A 233 6.70 -20.13 8.56
C LEU A 233 5.51 -19.37 7.94
N ASP A 234 4.72 -18.69 8.78
CA ASP A 234 3.63 -17.86 8.24
C ASP A 234 4.22 -16.68 7.46
N SER A 235 3.77 -16.41 6.24
CA SER A 235 4.41 -15.45 5.33
C SER A 235 4.49 -13.99 5.77
N TYR A 236 3.77 -13.62 6.83
CA TYR A 236 3.91 -12.28 7.41
C TYR A 236 5.06 -12.18 8.42
N LEU A 237 5.65 -13.30 8.83
CA LEU A 237 6.81 -13.38 9.73
C LEU A 237 8.13 -13.25 8.97
N GLU A 238 8.08 -13.41 7.65
CA GLU A 238 9.20 -13.25 6.71
C GLU A 238 9.43 -11.77 6.31
N ASP A 239 8.91 -10.84 7.12
CA ASP A 239 9.21 -9.41 7.09
C ASP A 239 10.44 -9.18 8.00
N ILE A 240 11.61 -9.57 7.51
CA ILE A 240 12.86 -9.67 8.27
C ILE A 240 13.35 -8.28 8.71
N ASP A 241 13.22 -7.27 7.84
CA ASP A 241 13.66 -5.91 8.15
C ASP A 241 12.60 -5.08 8.91
N LEU A 242 11.38 -5.62 9.06
CA LEU A 242 10.24 -5.06 9.76
C LEU A 242 9.75 -3.74 9.14
N ASP A 243 9.93 -3.55 7.83
CA ASP A 243 9.39 -2.41 7.09
C ASP A 243 7.88 -2.54 6.80
N GLY A 244 7.30 -3.72 7.08
CA GLY A 244 5.88 -4.00 6.87
C GLY A 244 5.54 -4.45 5.46
N ASP A 245 6.50 -4.97 4.68
CA ASP A 245 6.31 -5.46 3.32
C ASP A 245 7.14 -6.72 3.00
N PRO A 246 6.78 -7.92 3.51
CA PRO A 246 7.57 -9.15 3.29
C PRO A 246 7.78 -9.52 1.81
N LEU A 247 7.05 -8.91 0.87
CA LEU A 247 7.28 -9.13 -0.58
C LEU A 247 8.59 -8.53 -1.10
N ASN A 248 9.32 -7.76 -0.30
CA ASN A 248 10.60 -7.16 -0.68
C ASN A 248 11.82 -7.75 0.03
N ASP A 249 11.62 -8.70 0.95
CA ASP A 249 12.67 -9.35 1.72
C ASP A 249 13.15 -10.61 0.97
N ASP A 250 14.46 -10.65 0.73
CA ASP A 250 15.17 -11.62 -0.09
C ASP A 250 16.55 -11.81 0.58
N SER A 251 16.62 -12.79 1.48
CA SER A 251 17.74 -13.01 2.41
C SER A 251 19.02 -13.46 1.67
N ASP A 252 18.90 -14.36 0.70
CA ASP A 252 20.03 -14.92 -0.06
C ASP A 252 20.36 -14.15 -1.36
N GLN A 253 19.50 -13.21 -1.76
CA GLN A 253 19.59 -12.37 -2.96
C GLN A 253 19.49 -13.13 -4.27
N ASP A 254 18.70 -14.20 -4.33
CA ASP A 254 18.43 -14.95 -5.56
C ASP A 254 17.27 -14.38 -6.42
N ALA A 255 16.61 -13.33 -5.92
CA ALA A 255 15.46 -12.63 -6.48
C ALA A 255 14.08 -13.29 -6.24
N ALA A 256 13.99 -14.33 -5.43
CA ALA A 256 12.75 -14.76 -4.80
C ALA A 256 12.60 -14.06 -3.44
N PRO A 257 11.46 -13.41 -3.16
CA PRO A 257 11.17 -13.02 -1.79
C PRO A 257 11.04 -14.26 -0.90
N ASN A 258 11.49 -14.19 0.35
CA ASN A 258 11.49 -15.30 1.31
C ASN A 258 10.15 -16.05 1.34
N LEU A 259 9.03 -15.33 1.38
CA LEU A 259 7.70 -15.98 1.36
C LEU A 259 7.34 -16.79 0.11
N TYR A 260 8.19 -16.81 -0.91
CA TYR A 260 8.07 -17.65 -2.08
C TYR A 260 9.28 -18.58 -2.27
N ASP A 261 10.16 -18.68 -1.27
CA ASP A 261 11.41 -19.41 -1.27
C ASP A 261 11.57 -20.37 -0.07
N PRO A 262 11.48 -21.70 -0.27
CA PRO A 262 11.61 -22.68 0.81
C PRO A 262 13.01 -22.87 1.43
N ASP A 263 14.03 -22.17 0.93
CA ASP A 263 15.45 -22.27 1.33
C ASP A 263 16.02 -20.85 1.43
N ASP A 264 15.57 -20.11 2.45
CA ASP A 264 15.74 -18.67 2.63
C ASP A 264 17.21 -18.18 2.66
N ASP A 265 18.14 -19.05 3.02
CA ASP A 265 19.57 -18.75 3.08
C ASP A 265 20.41 -19.49 2.01
N ASN A 266 19.76 -20.38 1.25
CA ASN A 266 20.30 -21.14 0.13
C ASN A 266 21.53 -21.98 0.50
N ASP A 267 21.48 -22.57 1.68
CA ASP A 267 22.51 -23.46 2.18
C ASP A 267 22.27 -24.93 1.78
N GLY A 268 21.07 -25.22 1.27
CA GLY A 268 20.63 -26.51 0.75
C GLY A 268 19.84 -27.35 1.77
N VAL A 269 19.53 -26.80 2.93
CA VAL A 269 18.53 -27.30 3.88
C VAL A 269 17.26 -26.43 3.74
N PHE A 270 16.08 -27.02 3.84
CA PHE A 270 14.86 -26.23 3.73
C PHE A 270 14.55 -25.56 5.07
N THR A 271 13.99 -24.35 5.02
CA THR A 271 13.56 -23.57 6.20
C THR A 271 12.77 -24.45 7.20
N ILE A 272 11.85 -25.28 6.70
CA ILE A 272 11.05 -26.21 7.52
C ILE A 272 11.87 -27.19 8.38
N ASP A 273 13.05 -27.58 7.91
CA ASP A 273 13.93 -28.53 8.58
C ASP A 273 14.87 -27.85 9.59
N GLU A 274 14.85 -26.51 9.66
CA GLU A 274 15.71 -25.66 10.49
C GLU A 274 14.94 -24.79 11.50
N LEU A 275 13.65 -24.54 11.28
CA LEU A 275 12.85 -23.69 12.17
C LEU A 275 12.89 -24.11 13.65
N ASP A 276 12.70 -25.41 13.96
CA ASP A 276 12.63 -25.95 15.33
C ASP A 276 13.05 -27.43 15.31
N LYS A 277 14.33 -27.67 15.03
CA LYS A 277 14.93 -28.99 14.86
C LYS A 277 14.91 -29.80 16.15
N ASP A 278 14.99 -29.14 17.30
CA ASP A 278 14.96 -29.77 18.61
C ASP A 278 13.54 -30.00 19.19
N GLY A 279 12.54 -29.31 18.64
CA GLY A 279 11.11 -29.48 18.92
C GLY A 279 10.66 -28.82 20.22
N ASP A 280 11.37 -27.80 20.70
CA ASP A 280 11.04 -27.07 21.91
C ASP A 280 10.03 -25.91 21.70
N GLY A 281 9.73 -25.59 20.44
CA GLY A 281 8.80 -24.54 20.02
C GLY A 281 9.42 -23.14 19.97
N VAL A 282 10.75 -23.04 19.99
CA VAL A 282 11.52 -21.81 19.77
C VAL A 282 12.23 -21.91 18.42
N ILE A 283 12.38 -20.77 17.74
CA ILE A 283 13.18 -20.71 16.51
C ILE A 283 14.64 -20.99 16.86
N ASP A 284 15.25 -21.95 16.17
CA ASP A 284 16.64 -22.33 16.41
C ASP A 284 17.63 -21.23 15.99
N ASP A 285 18.67 -21.06 16.81
CA ASP A 285 19.86 -20.21 16.63
C ASP A 285 21.03 -21.00 17.27
N THR A 286 21.54 -21.96 16.50
CA THR A 286 22.43 -23.02 16.97
C THR A 286 23.77 -22.47 17.45
N ASP A 287 24.28 -21.43 16.80
CA ASP A 287 25.58 -20.84 17.12
C ASP A 287 25.50 -19.62 18.07
N GLY A 288 24.29 -19.09 18.27
CA GLY A 288 23.97 -18.03 19.23
C GLY A 288 24.42 -16.65 18.78
N ASP A 289 24.57 -16.42 17.48
CA ASP A 289 24.97 -15.14 16.92
C ASP A 289 23.79 -14.16 16.72
N GLY A 290 22.57 -14.66 16.85
CA GLY A 290 21.31 -13.90 16.75
C GLY A 290 20.65 -13.93 15.38
N VAL A 291 21.21 -14.65 14.40
CA VAL A 291 20.55 -15.00 13.13
C VAL A 291 19.90 -16.38 13.31
N PRO A 292 18.58 -16.51 13.04
CA PRO A 292 17.92 -17.82 13.00
C PRO A 292 18.60 -18.80 12.04
N ASP A 293 18.58 -20.09 12.37
CA ASP A 293 19.24 -21.13 11.55
C ASP A 293 18.76 -21.10 10.10
N TYR A 294 17.45 -20.94 9.84
CA TYR A 294 16.90 -20.83 8.47
C TYR A 294 17.29 -19.56 7.68
N LEU A 295 18.03 -18.64 8.32
CA LEU A 295 18.59 -17.42 7.72
C LEU A 295 20.13 -17.40 7.79
N ASP A 296 20.78 -18.46 8.30
CA ASP A 296 22.23 -18.54 8.47
C ASP A 296 22.87 -19.59 7.55
N PRO A 297 23.47 -19.17 6.42
CA PRO A 297 24.00 -20.08 5.40
C PRO A 297 25.24 -20.87 5.86
N ASN A 298 25.67 -20.71 7.11
CA ASN A 298 26.72 -21.49 7.73
C ASN A 298 26.21 -22.70 8.53
N ILE A 299 24.89 -22.89 8.66
CA ILE A 299 24.23 -23.86 9.57
C ILE A 299 23.62 -25.10 8.88
N SER A 300 24.09 -25.47 7.69
CA SER A 300 23.71 -26.69 6.92
C SER A 300 23.75 -28.12 7.54
N ASN A 301 23.89 -28.36 8.85
CA ASN A 301 24.13 -29.72 9.42
C ASN A 301 23.27 -30.15 10.63
#